data_AF-A0A945F1C8-F1
#
_entry.id   AF-A0A945F1C8-F1
#
_cell.length_a   1.000
_cell.length_b   1.000
_cell.length_c   1.000
_cell.angle_alpha   90.00
_cell.angle_beta   90.00
_cell.angle_gamma   90.00
#
_symmetry.space_group_name_H-M   'P 1'
#
loop_
_entity.id
_entity.type
_entity.pdbx_description
1 polymer ?
#
loop_
_entity_poly.entity_id
_entity_poly.type
_entity_poly.pdbx_seq_one_letter_code
_entity_poly.pdbx_strand_id
1 'polypeptide(L)' 'MNILIIGGGGREHTIAWKLAQSPNCGKLFVAPGNAGTHKIATNLALGVTDFEGIKQAVLDNSVQMVIVGPEDPLVNG' A
#
# COMPACT_ATOMS: atom_id res chain seq x y z
N MET A 1 -10.37 -7.40 -5.25
CA MET A 1 -8.92 -7.39 -5.49
C MET A 1 -8.23 -6.77 -4.29
N ASN A 2 -7.31 -7.48 -3.65
CA ASN A 2 -6.46 -6.96 -2.59
C ASN A 2 -5.34 -6.10 -3.18
N ILE A 3 -5.14 -4.92 -2.61
CA ILE A 3 -4.22 -3.90 -3.13
C ILE A 3 -3.27 -3.46 -2.02
N LEU A 4 -1.98 -3.34 -2.35
CA LEU A 4 -0.97 -2.77 -1.48
C LEU A 4 -0.46 -1.45 -2.07
N ILE A 5 -0.48 -0.37 -1.29
CA ILE A 5 0.10 0.92 -1.65
C ILE A 5 1.40 1.09 -0.86
N ILE A 6 2.49 1.44 -1.54
CA ILE A 6 3.77 1.76 -0.92
C ILE A 6 3.88 3.27 -0.76
N GLY A 7 4.18 3.73 0.45
CA GLY A 7 4.30 5.12 0.85
C GLY A 7 3.41 5.48 2.04
N GLY A 8 3.48 6.75 2.46
CA GLY A 8 2.78 7.26 3.64
C GLY A 8 2.45 8.74 3.56
N GLY A 9 2.53 9.35 2.38
CA GLY A 9 2.21 10.75 2.16
C GLY A 9 0.72 10.99 1.86
N GLY A 10 0.38 12.24 1.55
CA GLY A 10 -0.97 12.63 1.14
C GLY A 10 -1.42 12.03 -0.20
N ARG A 11 -0.46 11.78 -1.11
CA ARG A 11 -0.71 11.09 -2.39
C ARG A 11 -1.22 9.68 -2.15
N GLU A 12 -0.54 8.91 -1.32
CA GLU A 12 -0.93 7.52 -1.02
C GLU A 12 -2.26 7.47 -0.25
N HIS A 13 -2.51 8.44 0.64
CA HIS A 13 -3.85 8.60 1.24
C HIS A 13 -4.92 8.81 0.17
N THR A 14 -4.70 9.72 -0.78
CA THR A 14 -5.70 10.04 -1.81
C THR A 14 -5.97 8.84 -2.72
N ILE A 15 -4.93 8.10 -3.09
CA ILE A 15 -5.05 6.85 -3.85
C ILE A 15 -5.85 5.82 -3.04
N ALA A 16 -5.51 5.61 -1.77
CA ALA A 16 -6.24 4.69 -0.89
C ALA A 16 -7.71 5.07 -0.76
N TRP A 17 -7.99 6.34 -0.51
CA TRP A 17 -9.34 6.90 -0.43
C TRP A 17 -10.15 6.67 -1.70
N LYS A 18 -9.53 6.84 -2.88
CA LYS A 18 -10.24 6.64 -4.14
C LYS A 18 -10.47 5.16 -4.46
N LEU A 19 -9.48 4.31 -4.20
CA LEU A 19 -9.59 2.86 -4.43
C LEU A 19 -10.63 2.20 -3.53
N ALA A 20 -10.75 2.64 -2.27
CA ALA A 20 -11.76 2.13 -1.35
C ALA A 20 -13.20 2.32 -1.82
N GLN A 21 -13.45 3.22 -2.79
CA GLN A 21 -14.78 3.42 -3.39
C GLN A 21 -15.09 2.47 -4.55
N SER A 22 -14.11 1.70 -5.03
CA SER A 22 -14.32 0.78 -6.16
C SER A 22 -15.06 -0.47 -5.71
N PRO A 23 -16.10 -0.94 -6.44
CA PRO A 23 -16.78 -2.20 -6.13
C PRO A 23 -15.87 -3.43 -6.29
N ASN A 24 -14.74 -3.27 -6.99
CA ASN A 24 -13.75 -4.33 -7.18
C ASN A 24 -12.64 -4.32 -6.11
N CYS A 25 -12.65 -3.34 -5.20
CA CYS A 25 -11.68 -3.26 -4.12
C CYS A 25 -12.02 -4.29 -3.03
N GLY A 26 -11.05 -5.16 -2.73
CA GLY A 26 -11.11 -6.10 -1.62
C GLY A 26 -10.47 -5.49 -0.39
N LYS A 27 -9.45 -6.16 0.16
CA LYS A 27 -8.64 -5.60 1.25
C LYS A 27 -7.65 -4.57 0.72
N LEU A 28 -7.53 -3.45 1.42
CA LEU A 28 -6.60 -2.39 1.09
C LEU A 28 -5.51 -2.29 2.16
N PHE A 29 -4.26 -2.24 1.72
CA PHE A 29 -3.08 -2.16 2.58
C PHE A 29 -2.23 -0.95 2.20
N VAL A 30 -1.56 -0.34 3.18
CA VAL A 30 -0.59 0.75 2.94
C VAL A 30 0.66 0.52 3.78
N ALA A 31 1.84 0.68 3.19
CA ALA A 31 3.12 0.44 3.84
C ALA A 31 4.08 1.64 3.66
N PRO A 32 4.52 2.35 4.71
CA PRO A 32 4.10 2.21 6.12
C PRO A 32 2.71 2.81 6.42
N GLY A 33 2.19 3.64 5.52
CA GLY A 33 0.98 4.42 5.76
C GLY A 33 1.17 5.54 6.79
N ASN A 34 0.05 6.15 7.20
CA ASN A 34 -0.03 7.21 8.20
C ASN A 34 -1.35 7.12 9.00
N ALA A 35 -1.56 8.04 9.95
CA ALA A 35 -2.78 8.07 10.77
C ALA A 35 -4.08 8.26 9.96
N GLY A 36 -3.99 8.90 8.79
CA GLY A 36 -5.11 9.08 7.88
C GLY A 36 -5.44 7.79 7.11
N THR A 37 -4.44 7.11 6.54
CA THR A 37 -4.66 5.85 5.80
C THR A 37 -5.20 4.75 6.69
N HIS A 38 -4.86 4.73 7.98
CA HIS A 38 -5.39 3.77 8.96
C HIS A 38 -6.93 3.79 9.07
N LYS A 39 -7.58 4.88 8.66
CA LYS A 39 -9.06 4.97 8.66
C LYS A 39 -9.72 4.30 7.45
N ILE A 40 -8.93 3.96 6.43
CA ILE A 40 -9.40 3.53 5.10
C ILE A 40 -8.81 2.16 4.72
N ALA A 41 -7.62 1.85 5.23
CA ALA A 41 -6.82 0.69 4.87
C ALA A 41 -6.07 0.15 6.10
N THR A 42 -5.51 -1.06 5.97
CA THR A 42 -4.62 -1.63 6.98
C THR A 42 -3.20 -1.12 6.75
N ASN A 43 -2.65 -0.39 7.72
CA ASN A 43 -1.24 -0.01 7.66
C ASN A 43 -0.35 -1.21 8.03
N LEU A 44 0.65 -1.49 7.21
CA LEU A 44 1.68 -2.50 7.48
C LEU A 44 2.94 -1.80 7.97
N ALA A 45 3.54 -2.30 9.03
CA ALA A 45 4.79 -1.76 9.59
C ALA A 45 6.01 -2.16 8.75
N LEU A 46 6.03 -1.72 7.49
CA LEU A 46 7.06 -2.02 6.49
C LEU A 46 7.61 -0.70 5.93
N GLY A 47 8.93 -0.62 5.78
CA GLY A 47 9.58 0.50 5.11
C GLY A 47 9.31 0.48 3.61
N VAL A 48 9.40 1.64 2.95
CA VAL A 48 9.12 1.74 1.50
C VAL A 48 10.14 0.96 0.65
N THR A 49 11.35 0.75 1.15
CA THR A 49 12.44 -0.03 0.52
C THR A 49 12.65 -1.42 1.14
N ASP A 50 11.73 -1.88 2.01
CA ASP A 50 11.79 -3.23 2.58
C ASP A 50 11.25 -4.26 1.57
N PHE A 51 12.03 -4.55 0.53
CA PHE A 51 11.57 -5.37 -0.60
C PHE A 51 11.18 -6.80 -0.20
N GLU A 52 11.94 -7.43 0.71
CA GLU A 52 11.60 -8.78 1.19
C GLU A 52 10.35 -8.76 2.07
N GLY A 53 10.20 -7.78 2.96
CA GLY A 53 8.98 -7.60 3.75
C GLY A 53 7.75 -7.32 2.88
N ILE A 54 7.90 -6.47 1.85
CA ILE A 54 6.84 -6.17 0.87
C ILE A 54 6.46 -7.44 0.10
N LYS A 55 7.43 -8.21 -0.39
CA LYS A 55 7.19 -9.49 -1.09
C LYS A 55 6.43 -10.46 -0.21
N GLN A 56 6.85 -10.63 1.05
CA GLN A 56 6.17 -11.51 1.99
C GLN A 56 4.73 -11.04 2.24
N ALA A 57 4.53 -9.73 2.46
CA ALA A 57 3.21 -9.16 2.64
C ALA A 57 2.30 -9.34 1.43
N VAL A 58 2.84 -9.26 0.20
CA VAL A 58 2.10 -9.50 -1.04
C VAL A 58 1.59 -10.94 -1.09
N LEU A 59 2.45 -11.91 -0.75
CA LEU A 59 2.08 -13.34 -0.73
C LEU A 59 1.06 -13.63 0.36
N ASP A 60 1.34 -13.24 1.60
CA ASP A 60 0.50 -13.53 2.78
C ASP A 60 -0.90 -12.92 2.66
N ASN A 61 -1.00 -11.74 2.07
CA ASN A 61 -2.27 -11.04 1.90
C ASN A 61 -2.91 -11.28 0.52
N SER A 62 -2.32 -12.14 -0.31
CA SER A 62 -2.80 -12.42 -1.68
C SER A 62 -3.06 -11.14 -2.48
N VAL A 63 -2.12 -10.19 -2.42
CA VAL A 63 -2.21 -8.91 -3.12
C VAL A 63 -2.08 -9.15 -4.63
N GLN A 64 -3.04 -8.65 -5.42
CA GLN A 64 -2.98 -8.77 -6.88
C GLN A 64 -2.50 -7.48 -7.57
N MET A 65 -2.43 -6.37 -6.84
CA MET A 65 -1.94 -5.10 -7.36
C MET A 65 -1.11 -4.37 -6.31
N VAL A 66 0.11 -3.99 -6.68
CA VAL A 66 0.97 -3.11 -5.90
C VAL A 66 1.02 -1.75 -6.59
N ILE A 67 0.81 -0.68 -5.84
CA ILE A 67 0.93 0.70 -6.31
C ILE A 67 2.06 1.36 -5.56
N VAL A 68 3.10 1.77 -6.28
CA VAL A 68 4.27 2.43 -5.68
C VAL A 68 4.07 3.94 -5.76
N GLY A 69 3.94 4.58 -4.59
CA GLY A 69 3.78 6.02 -4.47
C GLY A 69 5.09 6.81 -4.60
N PRO A 70 6.06 6.63 -3.68
CA PRO A 70 7.32 7.36 -3.69
C PRO A 70 8.30 6.85 -4.74
N GLU A 71 9.21 7.73 -5.13
CA GLU A 71 10.26 7.51 -6.11
C GLU A 71 11.40 6.62 -5.58
N ASP A 72 11.75 6.72 -4.29
CA ASP A 72 12.86 5.96 -3.68
C ASP A 72 12.81 4.45 -3.96
N PRO A 73 11.69 3.72 -3.73
CA PRO A 73 11.62 2.29 -4.06
C PRO A 73 11.64 1.99 -5.56
N LEU A 74 11.29 2.95 -6.42
CA LEU A 74 11.41 2.78 -7.87
C LEU A 74 12.85 2.90 -8.33
N VAL A 75 13.63 3.80 -7.71
CA VAL A 75 15.05 4.02 -8.04
C VAL A 75 15.93 2.88 -7.53
N ASN A 76 15.63 2.35 -6.35
CA ASN A 76 16.42 1.28 -5.71
C ASN A 76 16.04 -0.13 -6.17
N GLY A 77 15.14 -0.25 -7.15
CA GLY A 77 14.65 -1.52 -7.68
C GLY A 77 15.65 -2.24 -8.57
#